data_AF-A0A5T5TQK9-F1
#
_entry.id   AF-A0A5T5TQK9-F1
#
_cell.length_a   1.000
_cell.length_b   1.000
_cell.length_c   1.000
_cell.angle_alpha   90.00
_cell.angle_beta   90.00
_cell.angle_gamma   90.00
#
_symmetry.space_group_name_H-M   'P 1'
#
loop_
_entity.id
_entity.type
_entity.pdbx_description
1 polymer ?
#
loop_
_entity_poly.entity_id
_entity_poly.type
_entity_poly.pdbx_seq_one_letter_code
_entity_poly.pdbx_strand_id
1 'polypeptide(L)'
;LGILLLGVIAFGIGTAAGVLMAKLLNLCSKNKINPLIGSAGVSAVPMAARVSNKVGLESNPQNFLLMHAMGPNVAGVIGSAIAAGVMLKYVLAM
;
A
#
# COMPACT_ATOMS: atom_id res chain seq x y z
N LEU A 1 7.56 13.34 -21.07
CA LEU A 1 6.40 13.89 -20.31
C LEU A 1 5.44 12.81 -19.82
N GLY A 2 5.01 11.87 -20.68
CA GLY A 2 4.04 10.82 -20.31
C GLY A 2 4.41 9.98 -19.07
N ILE A 3 5.65 9.50 -18.96
CA ILE A 3 6.10 8.70 -17.81
C ILE A 3 6.00 9.46 -16.48
N LEU A 4 6.35 10.76 -16.47
CA LEU A 4 6.28 11.59 -15.26
C LEU A 4 4.84 11.77 -14.77
N LEU A 5 3.91 12.03 -15.70
CA LEU A 5 2.48 12.18 -15.38
C LEU A 5 1.88 10.84 -14.93
N LEU A 6 2.16 9.76 -15.65
CA LEU A 6 1.66 8.43 -15.32
C LEU A 6 2.19 7.93 -13.98
N GLY A 7 3.45 8.24 -13.63
CA GLY A 7 4.04 7.85 -12.35
C GLY A 7 3.31 8.44 -11.14
N VAL A 8 2.96 9.73 -11.20
CA VAL A 8 2.20 10.39 -10.12
C VAL A 8 0.81 9.77 -9.98
N ILE A 9 0.12 9.54 -11.10
CA ILE A 9 -1.21 8.93 -11.10
C ILE A 9 -1.13 7.48 -10.61
N ALA A 10 -0.09 6.73 -10.96
CA ALA A 10 0.10 5.34 -10.51
C ALA A 10 0.20 5.24 -8.98
N PHE A 11 0.97 6.13 -8.33
CA PHE A 11 1.01 6.19 -6.87
C PHE A 11 -0.34 6.60 -6.25
N GLY A 12 -1.03 7.55 -6.88
CA GLY A 12 -2.38 7.95 -6.46
C GLY A 12 -3.37 6.79 -6.48
N ILE A 13 -3.41 6.03 -7.58
CA ILE A 13 -4.28 4.85 -7.70
C ILE A 13 -3.85 3.75 -6.72
N GLY A 14 -2.55 3.48 -6.59
CA GLY A 14 -2.03 2.44 -5.69
C GLY A 14 -2.39 2.69 -4.23
N THR A 15 -2.20 3.93 -3.76
CA THR A 15 -2.59 4.32 -2.38
C THR A 15 -4.11 4.27 -2.18
N ALA A 16 -4.90 4.80 -3.12
CA ALA A 16 -6.36 4.78 -3.07
C ALA A 16 -6.91 3.35 -3.04
N ALA A 17 -6.40 2.47 -3.90
CA ALA A 17 -6.78 1.06 -3.94
C ALA A 17 -6.43 0.35 -2.62
N GLY A 18 -5.24 0.62 -2.05
CA GLY A 18 -4.83 0.06 -0.77
C GLY A 18 -5.75 0.45 0.39
N VAL A 19 -6.14 1.73 0.50
CA VAL A 19 -7.08 2.17 1.55
C VAL A 19 -8.50 1.64 1.33
N LEU A 20 -8.96 1.54 0.07
CA LEU A 20 -10.25 0.94 -0.25
C LEU A 20 -10.27 -0.54 0.12
N MET A 21 -9.20 -1.28 -0.18
CA MET A 21 -9.08 -2.68 0.21
C MET A 21 -9.09 -2.84 1.73
N ALA A 22 -8.40 -1.98 2.48
CA ALA A 22 -8.47 -2.00 3.94
C ALA A 22 -9.90 -1.75 4.46
N LYS A 23 -10.65 -0.82 3.83
CA LYS A 23 -12.08 -0.60 4.16
C LYS A 23 -12.96 -1.80 3.80
N LEU A 24 -12.71 -2.48 2.69
CA LEU A 24 -13.44 -3.70 2.32
C LEU A 24 -13.17 -4.82 3.31
N LEU A 25 -11.92 -5.01 3.73
CA LEU A 25 -11.54 -6.02 4.72
C LEU A 25 -12.21 -5.77 6.08
N ASN A 26 -12.55 -4.52 6.41
CA ASN A 26 -13.29 -4.17 7.64
C ASN A 26 -14.74 -4.64 7.66
N LEU A 27 -15.32 -5.00 6.51
CA LEU A 27 -16.68 -5.54 6.43
C LEU A 27 -16.73 -7.02 6.82
N CYS A 28 -15.63 -7.75 6.63
CA CYS A 28 -15.58 -9.21 6.81
C CYS A 28 -14.68 -9.66 7.98
N SER A 29 -13.91 -8.76 8.58
CA SER A 29 -12.91 -9.09 9.62
C SER A 29 -13.43 -8.80 11.03
N LYS A 30 -13.16 -9.73 11.97
CA LYS A 30 -13.48 -9.53 13.41
C LYS A 30 -12.67 -8.40 14.03
N ASN A 31 -11.36 -8.38 13.73
CA ASN A 31 -10.46 -7.30 14.09
C ASN A 31 -10.35 -6.34 12.91
N LYS A 32 -10.97 -5.17 13.02
CA LYS A 32 -10.97 -4.17 11.95
C LYS A 32 -9.56 -3.62 11.74
N ILE A 33 -9.14 -3.58 10.49
CA ILE A 33 -7.88 -3.03 10.02
C ILE A 33 -8.00 -1.51 9.94
N ASN A 34 -7.01 -0.79 10.47
CA ASN A 34 -6.97 0.65 10.31
C ASN A 34 -6.72 1.02 8.82
N PRO A 35 -7.59 1.79 8.15
CA PRO A 35 -7.43 2.16 6.76
C PRO A 35 -6.10 2.86 6.44
N LEU A 36 -5.48 3.54 7.41
CA LEU A 36 -4.16 4.17 7.27
C LEU A 36 -3.03 3.17 6.95
N ILE A 37 -3.22 1.90 7.31
CA ILE A 37 -2.29 0.81 7.02
C ILE A 37 -2.43 0.38 5.55
N GLY A 38 -3.61 0.58 4.94
CA GLY A 38 -3.86 0.26 3.53
C GLY A 38 -2.97 1.06 2.57
N SER A 39 -2.75 2.36 2.86
CA SER A 39 -1.84 3.19 2.04
C SER A 39 -0.36 2.81 2.19
N ALA A 40 0.01 2.13 3.28
CA ALA A 40 1.38 1.66 3.50
C ALA A 40 1.77 0.48 2.59
N GLY A 41 0.81 -0.07 1.81
CA GLY A 41 1.06 -1.12 0.83
C GLY A 41 1.87 -0.70 -0.39
N VAL A 42 2.06 0.62 -0.62
CA VAL A 42 3.01 1.09 -1.63
C VAL A 42 4.44 0.77 -1.18
N SER A 43 5.21 0.08 -2.02
CA SER A 43 6.51 -0.54 -1.74
C SER A 43 7.69 0.44 -1.56
N ALA A 44 7.46 1.60 -0.93
CA ALA A 44 8.49 2.55 -0.55
C ALA A 44 9.04 2.21 0.85
N VAL A 45 9.80 1.12 0.96
CA VAL A 45 10.40 0.67 2.23
C VAL A 45 11.53 1.60 2.70
N PRO A 46 11.63 1.96 4.00
CA PRO A 46 10.64 1.84 5.07
C PRO A 46 9.69 3.06 5.18
N MET A 47 9.80 4.03 4.28
CA MET A 47 9.18 5.36 4.43
C MET A 47 7.66 5.37 4.30
N ALA A 48 7.04 4.50 3.49
CA ALA A 48 5.58 4.41 3.39
C ALA A 48 4.91 4.13 4.74
N ALA A 49 5.47 3.17 5.50
CA ALA A 49 4.99 2.85 6.85
C ALA A 49 5.23 4.00 7.84
N ARG A 50 6.33 4.76 7.69
CA ARG A 50 6.62 5.95 8.52
C ARG A 50 5.62 7.08 8.25
N VAL A 51 5.26 7.30 6.98
CA VAL A 51 4.25 8.32 6.61
C VAL A 51 2.88 7.93 7.16
N SER A 52 2.45 6.67 7.00
CA SER A 52 1.21 6.18 7.61
C SER A 52 1.23 6.31 9.15
N ASN A 53 2.37 6.05 9.80
CA ASN A 53 2.51 6.27 11.24
C ASN A 53 2.41 7.74 11.64
N LYS A 54 3.01 8.65 10.87
CA LYS A 54 2.92 10.10 11.11
C LYS A 54 1.45 10.56 11.07
N VAL A 55 0.71 10.20 10.02
CA VAL A 55 -0.72 10.55 9.89
C VAL A 55 -1.57 9.91 10.99
N GLY A 56 -1.22 8.69 11.43
CA GLY A 56 -1.86 8.05 12.57
C GLY A 56 -1.64 8.77 13.89
N LEU A 57 -0.41 9.26 14.13
CA LEU A 57 -0.07 10.05 15.31
C LEU A 57 -0.73 11.44 15.30
N GLU A 58 -0.91 12.05 14.12
CA GLU A 58 -1.70 13.28 13.96
C GLU A 58 -3.17 13.07 14.36
N SER A 59 -3.71 11.88 14.12
CA SER A 59 -5.07 11.53 14.51
C SER A 59 -5.18 11.11 15.99
N ASN A 60 -4.17 10.42 16.52
CA ASN A 60 -4.09 10.00 17.93
C ASN A 60 -2.61 9.79 18.34
N PRO A 61 -2.07 10.56 19.30
CA PRO A 61 -0.68 10.47 19.74
C PRO A 61 -0.24 9.12 20.34
N GLN A 62 -1.18 8.27 20.73
CA GLN A 62 -0.91 6.92 21.27
C GLN A 62 -1.07 5.81 20.21
N ASN A 63 -1.47 6.15 18.98
CA ASN A 63 -1.70 5.19 17.91
C ASN A 63 -0.41 4.97 17.11
N PHE A 64 0.42 4.01 17.55
CA PHE A 64 1.67 3.65 16.88
C PHE A 64 1.42 2.58 15.81
N LEU A 65 1.49 2.97 14.54
CA LEU A 65 1.27 2.06 13.40
C LEU A 65 2.55 1.53 12.79
N LEU A 66 3.72 2.10 13.07
CA LEU A 66 4.96 1.76 12.34
C LEU A 66 5.23 0.24 12.32
N MET A 67 5.12 -0.43 13.47
CA MET A 67 5.36 -1.87 13.58
C MET A 67 4.32 -2.70 12.81
N HIS A 68 3.07 -2.26 12.78
CA HIS A 68 1.97 -3.00 12.14
C HIS A 68 1.89 -2.72 10.62
N ALA A 69 2.14 -1.48 10.22
CA ALA A 69 2.13 -1.01 8.83
C ALA A 69 3.30 -1.56 7.99
N MET A 70 4.34 -2.11 8.61
CA MET A 70 5.40 -2.81 7.88
C MET A 70 4.90 -4.08 7.19
N GLY A 71 3.85 -4.74 7.71
CA GLY A 71 3.27 -5.92 7.09
C GLY A 71 2.83 -5.66 5.64
N PRO A 72 1.90 -4.71 5.40
CA PRO A 72 1.49 -4.36 4.04
C PRO A 72 2.62 -3.79 3.18
N ASN A 73 3.59 -3.08 3.77
CA ASN A 73 4.73 -2.55 3.02
C ASN A 73 5.59 -3.67 2.41
N VAL A 74 5.89 -4.71 3.20
CA VAL A 74 6.59 -5.92 2.70
C VAL A 74 5.72 -6.66 1.68
N ALA A 75 4.41 -6.78 1.92
CA ALA A 75 3.49 -7.39 0.95
C ALA A 75 3.49 -6.64 -0.40
N GLY A 76 3.62 -5.31 -0.38
CA GLY A 76 3.74 -4.48 -1.58
C GLY A 76 5.00 -4.77 -2.40
N VAL A 77 6.14 -4.99 -1.74
CA VAL A 77 7.40 -5.38 -2.41
C VAL A 77 7.22 -6.73 -3.13
N ILE A 78 6.64 -7.71 -2.44
CA ILE A 78 6.35 -9.04 -3.01
C ILE A 78 5.36 -8.93 -4.18
N GLY A 79 4.27 -8.17 -3.99
CA GLY A 79 3.25 -7.95 -5.01
C GLY A 79 3.81 -7.29 -6.27
N SER A 80 4.76 -6.37 -6.12
CA SER A 80 5.43 -5.72 -7.25
C SER A 80 6.21 -6.73 -8.10
N ALA A 81 6.91 -7.67 -7.46
CA ALA A 81 7.62 -8.74 -8.16
C ALA A 81 6.66 -9.73 -8.85
N ILE A 82 5.54 -10.06 -8.20
CA ILE A 82 4.49 -10.92 -8.79
C ILE A 82 3.90 -10.26 -10.04
N ALA A 83 3.53 -8.98 -9.97
CA ALA A 83 2.98 -8.23 -11.09
C ALA A 83 3.98 -8.18 -12.25
N ALA A 84 5.26 -7.91 -11.98
CA ALA A 84 6.31 -7.95 -13.00
C ALA A 84 6.44 -9.34 -13.66
N GLY A 85 6.41 -10.42 -12.87
CA GLY A 85 6.45 -11.79 -13.38
C GLY A 85 5.26 -12.14 -14.28
N VAL A 86 4.05 -11.71 -13.91
CA VAL A 86 2.84 -11.90 -14.73
C VAL A 86 2.94 -11.10 -16.04
N MET A 87 3.43 -9.86 -15.99
CA MET A 87 3.64 -9.04 -17.19
C MET A 87 4.69 -9.65 -18.12
N LEU A 88 5.81 -10.15 -17.59
CA LEU A 88 6.83 -10.86 -18.38
C LEU A 88 6.23 -12.08 -19.10
N LYS A 89 5.44 -12.90 -18.38
CA LYS A 89 4.74 -14.04 -18.99
C LYS A 89 3.82 -13.59 -20.12
N TYR A 90 3.04 -12.54 -19.89
CA TYR A 90 2.06 -12.07 -20.87
C TYR A 90 2.71 -11.47 -22.12
N VAL A 91 3.80 -10.73 -21.97
CA VAL A 91 4.51 -10.09 -23.09
C VAL A 91 5.37 -11.09 -23.88
N LEU A 92 5.96 -12.09 -23.23
CA LEU A 92 6.90 -13.02 -23.88
C LEU A 92 6.25 -14.32 -24.41
N ALA A 93 5.04 -14.67 -23.96
CA ALA A 93 4.37 -15.94 -24.31
C ALA A 93 3.03 -15.75 -25.05
N MET A 94 2.75 -14.53 -25.52
CA MET A 94 1.68 -14.21 -26.48
C MET A 94 2.32 -13.79 -27.80
#